data_AF-A0A923YTE5-F1
#
_entry.id   AF-A0A923YTE5-F1
#
_cell.length_a   1.000
_cell.length_b   1.000
_cell.length_c   1.000
_cell.angle_alpha   90.00
_cell.angle_beta   90.00
_cell.angle_gamma   90.00
#
_symmetry.space_group_name_H-M   'P 1'
#
loop_
_entity.id
_entity.type
_entity.pdbx_description
1 polymer ?
#
loop_
_entity_poly.entity_id
_entity_poly.type
_entity_poly.pdbx_seq_one_letter_code
_entity_poly.pdbx_strand_id
1 'polypeptide(L)'
;GMLASNPDAIDPTVRTVVEPGLHVSAVDLFRGIYRLAELKRYADLLWGQIDLMAFPTTGTTYRVSELLAAPIALNSALGFYTNFVNLLDMAAVAVPAGTRANHTGFGVTLIGPADSDTALLDVADAYLAAAQLAPPPPLDPEGKMQTVKLAVVGAHLKDMPLHWQLTSRNATFVGAFETAPNYRLYAIADSVPPKPALVHSGDGGTIALEVYEMGVAEFGSFVVEVPAPLAIGTVTLADGSSVKGFVAEPRALAGAEDITALGGWRAYIAQRA
;
A
#
# COMPACT_ATOMS: atom_id res chain seq x y z
N GLY A 1 -23.04 3.17 -21.02
CA GLY A 1 -21.69 2.88 -20.50
C GLY A 1 -21.19 4.06 -19.70
N MET A 2 -20.20 3.86 -18.83
CA MET A 2 -19.69 4.88 -17.90
C MET A 2 -19.33 6.21 -18.60
N LEU A 3 -18.75 6.14 -19.80
CA LEU A 3 -18.46 7.32 -20.65
C LEU A 3 -19.68 8.20 -20.94
N ALA A 4 -20.87 7.62 -21.09
CA ALA A 4 -22.09 8.37 -21.41
C ALA A 4 -22.87 8.81 -20.16
N SER A 5 -22.81 8.04 -19.07
CA SER A 5 -23.63 8.25 -17.88
C SER A 5 -22.91 8.99 -16.75
N ASN A 6 -21.58 8.90 -16.68
CA ASN A 6 -20.76 9.58 -15.67
C ASN A 6 -19.30 9.75 -16.16
N PRO A 7 -19.05 10.61 -17.16
CA PRO A 7 -17.73 10.77 -17.77
C PRO A 7 -16.68 11.31 -16.81
N ASP A 8 -17.07 12.02 -15.74
CA ASP A 8 -16.14 12.59 -14.77
C ASP A 8 -15.67 11.58 -13.71
N ALA A 9 -16.29 10.39 -13.66
CA ALA A 9 -15.79 9.26 -12.87
C ALA A 9 -14.60 8.53 -13.54
N ILE A 10 -14.24 8.90 -14.78
CA ILE A 10 -13.14 8.30 -15.53
C ILE A 10 -11.92 9.20 -15.43
N ASP A 11 -10.74 8.60 -15.25
CA ASP A 11 -9.48 9.35 -15.34
C ASP A 11 -9.46 10.22 -16.62
N PRO A 12 -9.13 11.51 -16.53
CA PRO A 12 -9.20 12.42 -17.67
C PRO A 12 -8.36 11.95 -18.87
N THR A 13 -7.18 11.38 -18.63
CA THR A 13 -6.30 10.87 -19.70
C THR A 13 -6.94 9.68 -20.39
N VAL A 14 -7.46 8.72 -19.63
CA VAL A 14 -8.15 7.54 -20.17
C VAL A 14 -9.37 7.97 -20.99
N ARG A 15 -10.16 8.92 -20.49
CA ARG A 15 -11.31 9.46 -21.21
C ARG A 15 -10.90 10.05 -22.56
N THR A 16 -9.87 10.92 -22.59
CA THR A 16 -9.37 11.53 -23.83
C THR A 16 -8.93 10.49 -24.88
N VAL A 17 -8.39 9.34 -24.46
CA VAL A 17 -7.97 8.28 -25.38
C VAL A 17 -9.15 7.46 -25.92
N VAL A 18 -10.15 7.17 -25.08
CA VAL A 18 -11.25 6.25 -25.44
C VAL A 18 -12.43 6.96 -26.11
N GLU A 19 -12.73 8.20 -25.72
CA GLU A 19 -13.87 8.98 -26.22
C GLU A 19 -13.93 9.13 -27.75
N PRO A 20 -12.80 9.34 -28.49
CA PRO A 20 -12.81 9.37 -29.95
C PRO A 20 -13.37 8.08 -30.60
N GLY A 21 -13.33 6.95 -29.88
CA GLY A 21 -13.90 5.68 -30.32
C GLY A 21 -15.40 5.75 -30.62
N LEU A 22 -16.15 6.67 -29.99
CA LEU A 22 -17.58 6.90 -30.26
C LEU A 22 -17.84 7.41 -31.69
N HIS A 23 -16.83 7.97 -32.34
CA HIS A 23 -16.92 8.54 -33.68
C HIS A 23 -16.32 7.63 -34.76
N VAL A 24 -15.79 6.45 -34.40
CA VAL A 24 -15.26 5.48 -35.36
C VAL A 24 -16.43 4.79 -36.06
N SER A 25 -16.56 4.99 -37.37
CA SER A 25 -17.61 4.35 -38.16
C SER A 25 -17.32 2.86 -38.37
N ALA A 26 -18.37 2.06 -38.65
CA ALA A 26 -18.19 0.67 -39.05
C ALA A 26 -17.30 0.55 -40.29
N VAL A 27 -17.37 1.50 -41.23
CA VAL A 27 -16.53 1.53 -42.43
C VAL A 27 -15.05 1.70 -42.05
N ASP A 28 -14.74 2.60 -41.11
CA ASP A 28 -13.36 2.83 -40.66
C ASP A 28 -12.81 1.62 -39.89
N LEU A 29 -13.66 0.98 -39.09
CA LEU A 29 -13.33 -0.29 -38.43
C LEU A 29 -12.92 -1.36 -39.46
N PHE A 30 -13.76 -1.62 -40.46
CA PHE A 30 -13.47 -2.63 -41.48
C PHE A 30 -12.24 -2.27 -42.33
N ARG A 31 -12.02 -0.99 -42.65
CA ARG A 31 -10.77 -0.53 -43.30
C ARG A 31 -9.55 -0.86 -42.43
N GLY A 32 -9.63 -0.61 -41.12
CA GLY A 32 -8.58 -0.96 -40.17
C GLY A 32 -8.29 -2.46 -40.13
N ILE A 33 -9.35 -3.29 -40.10
CA ILE A 33 -9.22 -4.76 -40.15
C ILE A 33 -8.55 -5.23 -41.44
N TYR A 34 -8.96 -4.71 -42.60
CA TYR A 34 -8.34 -5.06 -43.88
C TYR A 34 -6.87 -4.66 -43.93
N ARG A 35 -6.56 -3.46 -43.43
CA ARG A 35 -5.17 -3.00 -43.35
C ARG A 35 -4.33 -3.88 -42.41
N LEU A 36 -4.89 -4.30 -41.28
CA LEU A 36 -4.21 -5.22 -40.37
C LEU A 36 -3.95 -6.58 -41.04
N ALA A 37 -4.91 -7.13 -41.78
CA ALA A 37 -4.74 -8.38 -42.50
C ALA A 37 -3.62 -8.30 -43.56
N GLU A 38 -3.51 -7.18 -44.29
CA GLU A 38 -2.41 -6.95 -45.23
C GLU A 38 -1.05 -6.94 -44.54
N LEU A 39 -0.94 -6.24 -43.41
CA LEU A 39 0.29 -6.15 -42.62
C LEU A 39 0.66 -7.50 -42.00
N LYS A 40 -0.32 -8.24 -41.48
CA LYS A 40 -0.12 -9.59 -40.93
C LYS A 40 0.47 -10.53 -41.96
N ARG A 41 -0.04 -10.53 -43.20
CA ARG A 41 0.54 -11.35 -44.28
C ARG A 41 2.01 -11.03 -44.55
N TYR A 42 2.42 -9.77 -44.45
CA TYR A 42 3.83 -9.40 -44.57
C TYR A 42 4.66 -9.91 -43.40
N ALA A 43 4.16 -9.75 -42.17
CA ALA A 43 4.81 -10.25 -40.96
C ALA A 43 4.96 -11.78 -40.97
N ASP A 44 3.93 -12.52 -41.40
CA ASP A 44 3.95 -13.98 -41.49
C ASP A 44 5.06 -14.50 -42.42
N LEU A 45 5.34 -13.77 -43.51
CA LEU A 45 6.43 -14.12 -44.43
C LEU A 45 7.82 -13.88 -43.85
N LEU A 46 7.97 -13.00 -42.86
CA LEU A 46 9.26 -12.75 -42.20
C LEU A 46 9.70 -13.94 -41.36
N TRP A 47 8.77 -14.69 -40.77
CA TRP A 47 9.08 -15.91 -40.01
C TRP A 47 9.73 -17.01 -40.85
N GLY A 48 9.66 -16.94 -42.19
CA GLY A 48 10.44 -17.82 -43.06
C GLY A 48 11.96 -17.53 -43.06
N GLN A 49 12.40 -16.45 -42.41
CA GLN A 49 13.79 -15.98 -42.40
C GLN A 49 14.38 -15.83 -41.00
N ILE A 50 13.53 -15.84 -39.96
CA ILE A 50 13.93 -15.66 -38.56
C ILE A 50 13.12 -16.61 -37.68
N ASP A 51 13.73 -17.08 -36.60
CA ASP A 51 13.06 -17.93 -35.60
C ASP A 51 12.61 -17.12 -34.38
N LEU A 52 13.17 -15.93 -34.19
CA LEU A 52 12.98 -15.10 -33.00
C LEU A 52 13.23 -13.62 -33.32
N MET A 53 12.44 -12.74 -32.72
CA MET A 53 12.74 -11.32 -32.61
C MET A 53 13.15 -10.98 -31.17
N ALA A 54 14.12 -10.08 -31.02
CA ALA A 54 14.52 -9.54 -29.72
C ALA A 54 14.52 -8.01 -29.77
N PHE A 55 13.66 -7.38 -28.99
CA PHE A 55 13.56 -5.92 -28.89
C PHE A 55 13.78 -5.44 -27.46
N PRO A 56 14.17 -4.18 -27.24
CA PRO A 56 13.99 -3.55 -25.94
C PRO A 56 12.52 -3.67 -25.51
N THR A 57 12.26 -4.06 -24.26
CA THR A 57 10.88 -4.16 -23.75
C THR A 57 10.16 -2.81 -23.82
N THR A 58 10.88 -1.74 -23.49
CA THR A 58 10.50 -0.36 -23.76
C THR A 58 11.72 0.43 -24.24
N GLY A 59 11.51 1.52 -24.97
CA GLY A 59 12.62 2.37 -25.43
C GLY A 59 13.35 3.09 -24.30
N THR A 60 12.63 3.45 -23.23
CA THR A 60 13.18 4.15 -22.06
C THR A 60 12.30 3.95 -20.82
N THR A 61 12.72 4.55 -19.71
CA THR A 61 11.90 4.71 -18.50
C THR A 61 11.72 6.20 -18.21
N TYR A 62 10.54 6.59 -17.73
CA TYR A 62 10.22 7.97 -17.37
C TYR A 62 10.05 8.12 -15.86
N ARG A 63 10.32 9.31 -15.34
CA ARG A 63 9.92 9.69 -13.98
C ARG A 63 8.41 9.89 -13.96
N VAL A 64 7.81 9.67 -12.79
CA VAL A 64 6.38 9.93 -12.57
C VAL A 64 6.01 11.37 -12.95
N SER A 65 6.83 12.35 -12.59
CA SER A 65 6.61 13.76 -12.93
C SER A 65 6.63 14.03 -14.44
N GLU A 66 7.47 13.34 -15.20
CA GLU A 66 7.54 13.49 -16.67
C GLU A 66 6.29 12.88 -17.32
N LEU A 67 5.89 11.68 -16.87
CA LEU A 67 4.69 10.99 -17.34
C LEU A 67 3.44 11.84 -17.08
N LEU A 68 3.30 12.45 -15.90
CA LEU A 68 2.17 13.32 -15.57
C LEU A 68 2.12 14.59 -16.44
N ALA A 69 3.27 15.10 -16.89
CA ALA A 69 3.33 16.29 -17.74
C ALA A 69 2.95 16.00 -19.20
N ALA A 70 3.15 14.77 -19.69
CA ALA A 70 2.87 14.37 -21.07
C ALA A 70 2.34 12.93 -21.17
N PRO A 71 1.18 12.61 -20.54
CA PRO A 71 0.79 11.23 -20.28
C PRO A 71 0.48 10.43 -21.55
N ILE A 72 -0.17 11.04 -22.54
CA ILE A 72 -0.52 10.36 -23.80
C ILE A 72 0.73 10.09 -24.65
N ALA A 73 1.58 11.11 -24.83
CA ALA A 73 2.74 11.04 -25.70
C ALA A 73 3.80 10.06 -25.17
N LEU A 74 4.11 10.15 -23.87
CA LEU A 74 5.11 9.29 -23.25
C LEU A 74 4.61 7.85 -23.10
N ASN A 75 3.31 7.63 -22.81
CA ASN A 75 2.74 6.28 -22.84
C ASN A 75 2.81 5.66 -24.24
N SER A 76 2.52 6.43 -25.29
CA SER A 76 2.65 5.97 -26.68
C SER A 76 4.09 5.57 -27.02
N ALA A 77 5.08 6.32 -26.53
CA ALA A 77 6.50 6.00 -26.74
C ALA A 77 6.92 4.68 -26.05
N LEU A 78 6.34 4.36 -24.89
CA LEU A 78 6.59 3.08 -24.22
C LEU A 78 6.04 1.88 -25.02
N GLY A 79 4.97 2.08 -25.79
CA GLY A 79 4.31 1.02 -26.58
C GLY A 79 4.99 0.68 -27.92
N PHE A 80 6.07 1.38 -28.30
CA PHE A 80 6.67 1.28 -29.63
C PHE A 80 7.07 -0.16 -30.03
N TYR A 81 7.59 -0.94 -29.08
CA TYR A 81 8.04 -2.33 -29.32
C TYR A 81 7.01 -3.40 -28.93
N THR A 82 5.85 -3.01 -28.37
CA THR A 82 4.89 -3.95 -27.76
C THR A 82 3.56 -4.01 -28.48
N ASN A 83 3.12 -2.92 -29.11
CA ASN A 83 1.73 -2.79 -29.59
C ASN A 83 1.33 -3.80 -30.67
N PHE A 84 2.27 -4.31 -31.46
CA PHE A 84 1.96 -5.21 -32.58
C PHE A 84 1.78 -6.67 -32.17
N VAL A 85 2.30 -7.09 -31.01
CA VAL A 85 2.40 -8.51 -30.62
C VAL A 85 1.03 -9.18 -30.62
N ASN A 86 0.06 -8.61 -29.91
CA ASN A 86 -1.30 -9.16 -29.83
C ASN A 86 -2.06 -9.04 -31.16
N LEU A 87 -1.85 -7.95 -31.91
CA LEU A 87 -2.54 -7.71 -33.18
C LEU A 87 -2.11 -8.72 -34.25
N LEU A 88 -0.86 -9.19 -34.18
CA LEU A 88 -0.29 -10.13 -35.13
C LEU A 88 -0.32 -11.58 -34.65
N ASP A 89 -0.93 -11.87 -33.50
CA ASP A 89 -1.06 -13.23 -32.95
C ASP A 89 0.32 -13.88 -32.70
N MET A 90 1.12 -13.22 -31.85
CA MET A 90 2.48 -13.61 -31.50
C MET A 90 2.58 -13.91 -30.00
N ALA A 91 3.55 -14.75 -29.63
CA ALA A 91 3.92 -14.99 -28.24
C ALA A 91 5.13 -14.12 -27.86
N ALA A 92 5.24 -13.72 -26.59
CA ALA A 92 6.33 -12.87 -26.12
C ALA A 92 6.68 -13.14 -24.65
N VAL A 93 7.98 -13.13 -24.33
CA VAL A 93 8.50 -13.19 -22.95
C VAL A 93 9.46 -12.03 -22.72
N ALA A 94 9.20 -11.22 -21.70
CA ALA A 94 10.09 -10.14 -21.28
C ALA A 94 11.08 -10.66 -20.23
N VAL A 95 12.37 -10.44 -20.47
CA VAL A 95 13.47 -10.87 -19.60
C VAL A 95 14.37 -9.70 -19.20
N PRO A 96 14.94 -9.70 -17.99
CA PRO A 96 15.94 -8.71 -17.58
C PRO A 96 17.15 -8.73 -18.51
N ALA A 97 17.72 -7.57 -18.80
CA ALA A 97 18.93 -7.43 -19.63
C ALA A 97 19.98 -6.52 -18.98
N GLY A 98 19.84 -6.26 -17.68
CA GLY A 98 20.79 -5.49 -16.87
C GLY A 98 20.18 -4.24 -16.24
N THR A 99 21.06 -3.33 -15.83
CA THR A 99 20.70 -2.13 -15.06
C THR A 99 21.35 -0.91 -15.71
N ARG A 100 20.59 0.17 -15.81
CA ARG A 100 21.07 1.46 -16.32
C ARG A 100 21.95 2.16 -15.27
N ALA A 101 22.71 3.17 -15.70
CA ALA A 101 23.60 3.95 -14.82
C ALA A 101 22.88 4.67 -13.66
N ASN A 102 21.58 4.90 -13.78
CA ASN A 102 20.72 5.48 -12.73
C ASN A 102 20.05 4.42 -11.82
N HIS A 103 20.54 3.17 -11.85
CA HIS A 103 20.04 2.04 -11.07
C HIS A 103 18.61 1.58 -11.41
N THR A 104 18.05 1.97 -12.55
CA THR A 104 16.78 1.41 -13.04
C THR A 104 17.02 0.19 -13.91
N GLY A 105 16.11 -0.80 -13.84
CA GLY A 105 16.19 -2.00 -14.67
C GLY A 105 16.10 -1.70 -16.18
N PHE A 106 16.70 -2.58 -16.97
CA PHE A 106 16.53 -2.66 -18.42
C PHE A 106 16.20 -4.11 -18.79
N GLY A 107 15.35 -4.30 -19.80
CA GLY A 107 14.89 -5.60 -20.24
C GLY A 107 14.75 -5.66 -21.75
N VAL A 108 14.79 -6.88 -22.27
CA VAL A 108 14.46 -7.21 -23.65
C VAL A 108 13.25 -8.13 -23.67
N THR A 109 12.44 -8.02 -24.71
CA THR A 109 11.34 -8.93 -24.98
C THR A 109 11.71 -9.81 -26.16
N LEU A 110 11.70 -11.11 -25.91
CA LEU A 110 11.83 -12.15 -26.92
C LEU A 110 10.44 -12.44 -27.48
N ILE A 111 10.29 -12.41 -28.80
CA ILE A 111 9.00 -12.55 -29.49
C ILE A 111 9.12 -13.67 -30.52
N GLY A 112 8.15 -14.57 -30.51
CA GLY A 112 8.03 -15.68 -31.44
C GLY A 112 6.64 -15.72 -32.10
N PRO A 113 6.42 -16.62 -33.07
CA PRO A 113 5.09 -16.85 -33.65
C PRO A 113 4.11 -17.37 -32.59
N ALA A 114 2.82 -17.45 -32.92
CA ALA A 114 1.81 -18.11 -32.09
C ALA A 114 2.27 -19.51 -31.64
N ASP A 115 1.86 -19.91 -30.43
CA ASP A 115 2.12 -21.23 -29.83
C ASP A 115 3.62 -21.55 -29.57
N SER A 116 4.48 -20.53 -29.51
CA SER A 116 5.92 -20.68 -29.26
C SER A 116 6.34 -20.46 -27.80
N ASP A 117 5.39 -20.35 -26.86
CA ASP A 117 5.63 -19.96 -25.46
C ASP A 117 6.70 -20.81 -24.76
N THR A 118 6.67 -22.13 -24.92
CA THR A 118 7.67 -23.01 -24.29
C THR A 118 9.05 -22.82 -24.89
N ALA A 119 9.16 -22.69 -26.22
CA ALA A 119 10.44 -22.42 -26.87
C ALA A 119 11.01 -21.05 -26.48
N LEU A 120 10.16 -20.04 -26.30
CA LEU A 120 10.54 -18.73 -25.80
C LEU A 120 11.11 -18.79 -24.38
N LEU A 121 10.50 -19.61 -23.51
CA LEU A 121 11.02 -19.85 -22.16
C LEU A 121 12.37 -20.57 -22.18
N ASP A 122 12.56 -21.58 -23.03
CA ASP A 122 13.84 -22.27 -23.18
C ASP A 122 14.96 -21.31 -23.64
N VAL A 123 14.67 -20.42 -24.60
CA VAL A 123 15.61 -19.39 -25.05
C VAL A 123 15.86 -18.34 -23.95
N ALA A 124 14.83 -17.95 -23.20
CA ALA A 124 14.96 -17.03 -22.07
C ALA A 124 15.89 -17.60 -20.99
N ASP A 125 15.74 -18.88 -20.63
CA ASP A 125 16.59 -19.55 -19.65
C ASP A 125 18.04 -19.64 -20.15
N ALA A 126 18.24 -20.03 -21.42
CA ALA A 126 19.56 -20.06 -22.03
C ALA A 126 20.23 -18.68 -22.05
N TYR A 127 19.47 -17.63 -22.39
CA TYR A 127 19.94 -16.25 -22.35
C TYR A 127 20.33 -15.83 -20.93
N LEU A 128 19.48 -16.06 -19.93
CA LEU A 128 19.73 -15.66 -18.54
C LEU A 128 20.96 -16.37 -17.97
N ALA A 129 21.16 -17.65 -18.29
CA ALA A 129 22.36 -18.39 -17.91
C ALA A 129 23.63 -17.80 -18.55
N ALA A 130 23.55 -17.35 -19.81
CA ALA A 130 24.67 -16.76 -20.52
C ALA A 130 24.96 -15.30 -20.13
N ALA A 131 23.92 -14.53 -19.81
CA ALA A 131 24.01 -13.09 -19.54
C ALA A 131 24.68 -12.75 -18.20
N GLN A 132 24.74 -13.70 -17.27
CA GLN A 132 25.40 -13.56 -15.97
C GLN A 132 24.99 -12.28 -15.23
N LEU A 133 23.70 -11.95 -15.28
CA LEU A 133 23.15 -10.77 -14.62
C LEU A 133 23.30 -10.90 -13.10
N ALA A 134 23.41 -9.76 -12.43
CA ALA A 134 23.39 -9.74 -10.98
C ALA A 134 22.10 -10.41 -10.47
N PRO A 135 22.19 -11.31 -9.47
CA PRO A 135 21.01 -11.99 -8.96
C PRO A 135 20.03 -10.95 -8.37
N PRO A 136 18.71 -11.16 -8.49
CA PRO A 136 17.74 -10.31 -7.82
C PRO A 136 17.97 -10.35 -6.31
N PRO A 137 17.62 -9.26 -5.58
CA PRO A 137 17.65 -9.30 -4.13
C PRO A 137 16.77 -10.46 -3.62
N PRO A 138 17.13 -11.11 -2.50
CA PRO A 138 16.30 -12.16 -1.93
C PRO A 138 14.91 -11.59 -1.67
N LEU A 139 13.88 -12.38 -2.01
CA LEU A 139 12.52 -12.07 -1.58
C LEU A 139 12.52 -11.96 -0.05
N ASP A 140 11.82 -10.97 0.48
CA ASP A 140 11.53 -10.85 1.90
C ASP A 140 10.20 -11.56 2.17
N PRO A 141 10.21 -12.84 2.60
CA PRO A 141 8.99 -13.58 2.87
C PRO A 141 8.35 -13.18 4.20
N GLU A 142 9.03 -12.39 5.03
CA GLU A 142 8.45 -11.92 6.29
C GLU A 142 7.40 -10.86 5.94
N GLY A 143 6.13 -11.24 6.11
CA GLY A 143 5.02 -10.32 5.92
C GLY A 143 5.23 -9.07 6.76
N LYS A 144 5.24 -7.90 6.12
CA LYS A 144 5.30 -6.63 6.85
C LYS A 144 4.07 -6.53 7.74
N MET A 145 4.25 -6.15 9.01
CA MET A 145 3.15 -5.87 9.92
C MET A 145 2.22 -4.84 9.26
N GLN A 146 0.97 -5.23 9.00
CA GLN A 146 -0.02 -4.36 8.35
C GLN A 146 -0.89 -3.61 9.36
N THR A 147 -1.02 -4.15 10.58
CA THR A 147 -1.87 -3.60 11.64
C THR A 147 -1.12 -3.48 12.98
N VAL A 148 -1.60 -2.59 13.84
CA VAL A 148 -1.10 -2.36 15.20
C VAL A 148 -2.25 -2.52 16.18
N LYS A 149 -2.05 -3.33 17.23
CA LYS A 149 -2.92 -3.33 18.41
C LYS A 149 -2.54 -2.19 19.35
N LEU A 150 -3.50 -1.34 19.66
CA LEU A 150 -3.38 -0.15 20.49
C LEU A 150 -4.34 -0.22 21.69
N ALA A 151 -3.77 -0.29 22.89
CA ALA A 151 -4.48 -0.15 24.17
C ALA A 151 -4.75 1.32 24.48
N VAL A 152 -6.00 1.62 24.82
CA VAL A 152 -6.46 2.92 25.30
C VAL A 152 -7.07 2.80 26.69
N VAL A 153 -6.72 3.75 27.56
CA VAL A 153 -7.07 3.71 29.00
C VAL A 153 -7.83 4.94 29.47
N GLY A 154 -8.18 5.85 28.55
CA GLY A 154 -8.63 7.19 28.90
C GLY A 154 -9.68 7.77 27.96
N ALA A 155 -9.45 9.01 27.51
CA ALA A 155 -10.42 9.76 26.71
C ALA A 155 -10.77 9.11 25.35
N HIS A 156 -10.01 8.10 24.91
CA HIS A 156 -10.26 7.32 23.69
C HIS A 156 -11.10 6.05 23.88
N LEU A 157 -11.41 5.67 25.13
CA LEU A 157 -12.35 4.55 25.39
C LEU A 157 -13.68 4.82 24.69
N LYS A 158 -14.44 3.75 24.38
CA LYS A 158 -15.76 3.89 23.76
C LYS A 158 -16.65 4.88 24.51
N ASP A 159 -17.37 5.73 23.80
CA ASP A 159 -18.24 6.78 24.37
C ASP A 159 -17.50 7.87 25.18
N MET A 160 -16.16 7.93 25.13
CA MET A 160 -15.38 9.05 25.69
C MET A 160 -15.05 10.13 24.62
N PRO A 161 -14.70 11.36 25.03
CA PRO A 161 -14.65 12.53 24.13
C PRO A 161 -13.68 12.44 22.95
N LEU A 162 -12.63 11.62 23.03
CA LEU A 162 -11.63 11.45 21.98
C LEU A 162 -11.75 10.12 21.23
N HIS A 163 -12.80 9.33 21.48
CA HIS A 163 -13.02 8.06 20.80
C HIS A 163 -13.09 8.19 19.27
N TRP A 164 -13.60 9.33 18.78
CA TRP A 164 -13.69 9.62 17.35
C TRP A 164 -12.33 9.61 16.64
N GLN A 165 -11.21 9.84 17.34
CA GLN A 165 -9.87 9.77 16.74
C GLN A 165 -9.48 8.34 16.34
N LEU A 166 -10.09 7.33 16.97
CA LEU A 166 -9.94 5.92 16.57
C LEU A 166 -10.87 5.60 15.39
N THR A 167 -12.14 5.99 15.48
CA THR A 167 -13.14 5.65 14.44
C THR A 167 -12.90 6.37 13.12
N SER A 168 -12.38 7.61 13.14
CA SER A 168 -11.97 8.34 11.92
C SER A 168 -10.84 7.67 11.16
N ARG A 169 -10.13 6.73 11.81
CA ARG A 169 -9.02 5.93 11.28
C ARG A 169 -9.39 4.46 11.06
N ASN A 170 -10.68 4.15 11.04
CA ASN A 170 -11.22 2.80 10.88
C ASN A 170 -10.65 1.78 11.88
N ALA A 171 -10.29 2.22 13.09
CA ALA A 171 -9.82 1.30 14.11
C ALA A 171 -10.94 0.34 14.54
N THR A 172 -10.65 -0.96 14.56
CA THR A 172 -11.59 -2.00 14.94
C THR A 172 -11.44 -2.35 16.41
N PHE A 173 -12.55 -2.51 17.12
CA PHE A 173 -12.52 -2.93 18.52
C PHE A 173 -12.12 -4.41 18.62
N VAL A 174 -11.05 -4.70 19.36
CA VAL A 174 -10.57 -6.07 19.61
C VAL A 174 -11.21 -6.63 20.87
N GLY A 175 -11.29 -5.83 21.93
CA GLY A 175 -11.87 -6.26 23.21
C GLY A 175 -11.55 -5.33 24.38
N ALA A 176 -12.24 -5.57 25.50
CA ALA A 176 -11.91 -4.99 26.79
C ALA A 176 -10.94 -5.93 27.52
N PHE A 177 -9.91 -5.35 28.13
CA PHE A 177 -8.84 -6.08 28.81
C PHE A 177 -8.49 -5.37 30.12
N GLU A 178 -7.59 -5.99 30.88
CA GLU A 178 -6.89 -5.37 32.00
C GLU A 178 -5.38 -5.38 31.72
N THR A 179 -4.67 -4.38 32.23
CA THR A 179 -3.20 -4.45 32.31
C THR A 179 -2.77 -5.60 33.23
N ALA A 180 -1.52 -6.03 33.11
CA ALA A 180 -0.84 -6.76 34.18
C ALA A 180 -0.85 -5.92 35.49
N PRO A 181 -0.64 -6.53 36.68
CA PRO A 181 -0.81 -5.86 37.99
C PRO A 181 0.35 -4.92 38.37
N ASN A 182 1.04 -4.36 37.38
CA ASN A 182 2.24 -3.54 37.50
C ASN A 182 2.05 -2.15 36.88
N TYR A 183 0.83 -1.60 36.97
CA TYR A 183 0.51 -0.27 36.48
C TYR A 183 -0.21 0.57 37.51
N ARG A 184 0.13 1.87 37.54
CA ARG A 184 -0.63 2.89 38.26
C ARG A 184 -1.32 3.80 37.27
N LEU A 185 -2.51 4.28 37.64
CA LEU A 185 -3.29 5.21 36.85
C LEU A 185 -3.44 6.52 37.62
N TYR A 186 -3.11 7.62 36.98
CA TYR A 186 -3.21 8.95 37.57
C TYR A 186 -4.14 9.85 36.75
N ALA A 187 -4.92 10.71 37.38
CA ALA A 187 -5.63 11.79 36.71
C ALA A 187 -4.72 13.02 36.61
N ILE A 188 -4.36 13.43 35.39
CA ILE A 188 -3.43 14.55 35.16
C ILE A 188 -4.09 15.86 35.59
N ALA A 189 -3.39 16.63 36.43
CA ALA A 189 -3.82 17.96 36.87
C ALA A 189 -4.01 18.91 35.69
N ASP A 190 -5.03 19.77 35.79
CA ASP A 190 -5.31 20.86 34.85
C ASP A 190 -5.42 20.45 33.36
N SER A 191 -5.75 19.18 33.09
CA SER A 191 -5.95 18.67 31.73
C SER A 191 -7.39 18.90 31.24
N VAL A 192 -7.53 19.49 30.04
CA VAL A 192 -8.83 19.69 29.36
C VAL A 192 -8.78 19.08 27.94
N PRO A 193 -9.64 18.09 27.61
CA PRO A 193 -10.48 17.33 28.55
C PRO A 193 -9.60 16.58 29.59
N PRO A 194 -10.18 16.13 30.72
CA PRO A 194 -9.45 15.32 31.70
C PRO A 194 -8.81 14.10 31.03
N LYS A 195 -7.54 13.85 31.33
CA LYS A 195 -6.76 12.74 30.75
C LYS A 195 -6.08 11.92 31.85
N PRO A 196 -6.07 10.59 31.73
CA PRO A 196 -5.25 9.77 32.59
C PRO A 196 -3.80 9.68 32.11
N ALA A 197 -2.91 9.39 33.06
CA ALA A 197 -1.54 8.96 32.85
C ALA A 197 -1.38 7.53 33.36
N LEU A 198 -1.08 6.60 32.45
CA LEU A 198 -0.73 5.21 32.80
C LEU A 198 0.78 5.10 32.95
N VAL A 199 1.23 4.60 34.09
CA VAL A 199 2.66 4.45 34.40
C VAL A 199 2.92 3.04 34.91
N HIS A 200 3.95 2.39 34.37
CA HIS A 200 4.41 1.11 34.89
C HIS A 200 5.04 1.30 36.27
N SER A 201 4.60 0.54 37.26
CA SER A 201 5.17 0.53 38.61
C SER A 201 5.15 -0.88 39.19
N GLY A 202 6.23 -1.27 39.88
CA GLY A 202 6.33 -2.61 40.50
C GLY A 202 5.32 -2.85 41.63
N ASP A 203 4.74 -1.79 42.18
CA ASP A 203 3.71 -1.79 43.23
C ASP A 203 2.35 -1.29 42.72
N GLY A 204 2.09 -1.46 41.43
CA GLY A 204 0.85 -1.06 40.78
C GLY A 204 -0.33 -2.02 41.03
N GLY A 205 -1.38 -1.83 40.25
CA GLY A 205 -2.55 -2.70 40.18
C GLY A 205 -2.95 -3.00 38.74
N THR A 206 -4.08 -3.66 38.59
CA THR A 206 -4.71 -3.94 37.29
C THR A 206 -5.58 -2.75 36.87
N ILE A 207 -5.40 -2.27 35.64
CA ILE A 207 -6.15 -1.14 35.09
C ILE A 207 -6.97 -1.60 33.88
N ALA A 208 -8.28 -1.34 33.92
CA ALA A 208 -9.20 -1.64 32.82
C ALA A 208 -8.88 -0.77 31.59
N LEU A 209 -8.85 -1.40 30.42
CA LEU A 209 -8.52 -0.79 29.14
C LEU A 209 -9.29 -1.41 27.98
N GLU A 210 -9.27 -0.74 26.83
CA GLU A 210 -9.80 -1.28 25.57
C GLU A 210 -8.66 -1.40 24.56
N VAL A 211 -8.64 -2.49 23.78
CA VAL A 211 -7.70 -2.68 22.68
C VAL A 211 -8.41 -2.50 21.36
N TYR A 212 -7.81 -1.70 20.49
CA TYR A 212 -8.24 -1.49 19.10
C TYR A 212 -7.13 -1.90 18.14
N GLU A 213 -7.51 -2.30 16.93
CA GLU A 213 -6.58 -2.62 15.85
C GLU A 213 -6.75 -1.61 14.71
N MET A 214 -5.64 -1.09 14.18
CA MET A 214 -5.65 -0.15 13.05
C MET A 214 -4.46 -0.39 12.13
N GLY A 215 -4.53 0.09 10.89
CA GLY A 215 -3.43 -0.01 9.94
C GLY A 215 -2.19 0.78 10.39
N VAL A 216 -1.01 0.32 9.97
CA VAL A 216 0.27 0.96 10.34
C VAL A 216 0.36 2.40 9.80
N ALA A 217 -0.23 2.68 8.64
CA ALA A 217 -0.27 4.03 8.08
C ALA A 217 -1.12 4.98 8.95
N GLU A 218 -2.29 4.52 9.37
CA GLU A 218 -3.22 5.26 10.23
C GLU A 218 -2.63 5.46 11.63
N PHE A 219 -1.89 4.47 12.14
CA PHE A 219 -1.20 4.56 13.43
C PHE A 219 -0.24 5.76 13.47
N GLY A 220 0.50 6.03 12.40
CA GLY A 220 1.36 7.22 12.31
C GLY A 220 0.58 8.52 12.49
N SER A 221 -0.55 8.66 11.79
CA SER A 221 -1.43 9.83 11.92
C SER A 221 -2.07 9.96 13.30
N PHE A 222 -2.28 8.85 14.03
CA PHE A 222 -2.80 8.85 15.39
C PHE A 222 -1.74 9.35 16.39
N VAL A 223 -0.51 8.82 16.29
CA VAL A 223 0.60 9.17 17.19
C VAL A 223 0.96 10.65 17.11
N VAL A 224 0.88 11.26 15.92
CA VAL A 224 1.13 12.71 15.73
C VAL A 224 0.20 13.58 16.58
N GLU A 225 -1.02 13.12 16.88
CA GLU A 225 -2.00 13.85 17.68
C GLU A 225 -1.85 13.62 19.20
N VAL A 226 -0.87 12.82 19.64
CA VAL A 226 -0.63 12.54 21.06
C VAL A 226 0.26 13.63 21.66
N PRO A 227 -0.27 14.57 22.46
CA PRO A 227 0.53 15.64 23.02
C PRO A 227 1.30 15.14 24.26
N ALA A 228 2.44 15.78 24.51
CA ALA A 228 3.07 15.74 25.81
C ALA A 228 2.07 16.09 26.93
N PRO A 229 2.15 15.43 28.12
CA PRO A 229 3.18 14.48 28.55
C PRO A 229 2.84 13.01 28.25
N LEU A 230 1.88 12.74 27.36
CA LEU A 230 1.52 11.39 26.94
C LEU A 230 2.41 10.92 25.80
N ALA A 231 2.62 9.60 25.73
CA ALA A 231 3.34 8.94 24.66
C ALA A 231 2.70 7.58 24.34
N ILE A 232 3.06 7.01 23.19
CA ILE A 232 2.69 5.63 22.86
C ILE A 232 3.88 4.71 23.11
N GLY A 233 3.74 3.87 24.14
CA GLY A 233 4.72 2.88 24.56
C GLY A 233 4.23 1.46 24.33
N THR A 234 4.75 0.53 25.13
CA THR A 234 4.28 -0.85 25.18
C THR A 234 3.56 -1.08 26.51
N VAL A 235 2.37 -1.66 26.46
CA VAL A 235 1.55 -2.03 27.63
C VAL A 235 1.42 -3.55 27.67
N THR A 236 1.68 -4.12 28.85
CA THR A 236 1.53 -5.55 29.13
C THR A 236 0.12 -5.80 29.65
N LEU A 237 -0.61 -6.72 29.01
CA LEU A 237 -1.96 -7.12 29.40
C LEU A 237 -1.91 -8.23 30.46
N ALA A 238 -3.02 -8.46 31.14
CA ALA A 238 -3.14 -9.48 32.19
C ALA A 238 -2.86 -10.92 31.69
N ASP A 239 -3.05 -11.18 30.39
CA ASP A 239 -2.72 -12.46 29.75
C ASP A 239 -1.22 -12.62 29.41
N GLY A 240 -0.39 -11.63 29.73
CA GLY A 240 1.05 -11.60 29.44
C GLY A 240 1.40 -11.11 28.04
N SER A 241 0.42 -10.87 27.16
CA SER A 241 0.67 -10.29 25.85
C SER A 241 1.05 -8.81 25.95
N SER A 242 1.75 -8.31 24.94
CA SER A 242 2.18 -6.91 24.85
C SER A 242 1.58 -6.24 23.62
N VAL A 243 1.02 -5.06 23.82
CA VAL A 243 0.43 -4.22 22.77
C VAL A 243 1.01 -2.81 22.84
N LYS A 244 0.85 -2.01 21.77
CA LYS A 244 1.12 -0.57 21.89
C LYS A 244 0.04 0.08 22.74
N GLY A 245 0.35 1.16 23.44
CA GLY A 245 -0.64 1.81 24.29
C GLY A 245 -0.17 3.13 24.88
N PHE A 246 -1.11 3.90 25.39
CA PHE A 246 -0.80 5.14 26.10
C PHE A 246 0.04 4.87 27.35
N VAL A 247 1.16 5.55 27.45
CA VAL A 247 2.00 5.66 28.65
C VAL A 247 2.26 7.14 28.91
N ALA A 248 2.74 7.47 30.10
CA ALA A 248 3.01 8.86 30.46
C ALA A 248 4.47 9.08 30.87
N GLU A 249 5.00 10.24 30.50
CA GLU A 249 6.27 10.72 30.99
C GLU A 249 6.18 11.06 32.50
N PRO A 250 7.30 11.01 33.26
CA PRO A 250 7.29 11.34 34.70
C PRO A 250 6.68 12.70 35.05
N ARG A 251 6.80 13.70 34.16
CA ARG A 251 6.20 15.03 34.37
C ARG A 251 4.67 15.03 34.39
N ALA A 252 4.01 13.99 33.88
CA ALA A 252 2.55 13.85 33.95
C ALA A 252 2.05 13.64 35.39
N LEU A 253 2.93 13.24 36.31
CA LEU A 253 2.60 12.93 37.70
C LEU A 253 2.62 14.17 38.62
N ALA A 254 3.16 15.29 38.14
CA ALA A 254 3.22 16.52 38.94
C ALA A 254 1.80 17.04 39.23
N GLY A 255 1.39 17.00 40.50
CA GLY A 255 0.04 17.41 40.93
C GLY A 255 -1.08 16.43 40.56
N ALA A 256 -0.75 15.29 39.94
CA ALA A 256 -1.74 14.32 39.51
C ALA A 256 -2.31 13.52 40.70
N GLU A 257 -3.58 13.15 40.59
CA GLU A 257 -4.28 12.32 41.59
C GLU A 257 -4.06 10.84 41.27
N ASP A 258 -3.60 10.04 42.24
CA ASP A 258 -3.50 8.59 42.08
C ASP A 258 -4.90 7.97 42.16
N ILE A 259 -5.37 7.43 41.03
CA ILE A 259 -6.69 6.82 40.87
C ILE A 259 -6.59 5.30 40.66
N THR A 260 -5.44 4.71 40.96
CA THR A 260 -5.18 3.27 40.77
C THR A 260 -6.21 2.41 41.50
N ALA A 261 -6.63 2.82 42.70
CA ALA A 261 -7.63 2.11 43.50
C ALA A 261 -9.02 2.04 42.85
N LEU A 262 -9.31 2.88 41.85
CA LEU A 262 -10.57 2.87 41.12
C LEU A 262 -10.59 1.82 39.98
N GLY A 263 -9.44 1.20 39.66
CA GLY A 263 -9.32 0.16 38.65
C GLY A 263 -9.50 0.62 37.20
N GLY A 264 -9.85 1.88 36.93
CA GLY A 264 -9.97 2.38 35.56
C GLY A 264 -10.57 3.77 35.43
N TRP A 265 -10.40 4.36 34.25
CA TRP A 265 -10.81 5.74 33.97
C TRP A 265 -12.32 5.96 34.03
N ARG A 266 -13.13 4.96 33.62
CA ARG A 266 -14.59 5.08 33.69
C ARG A 266 -15.09 5.25 35.12
N ALA A 267 -14.50 4.54 36.08
CA ALA A 267 -14.86 4.66 37.49
C ALA A 267 -14.54 6.05 38.04
N TYR A 268 -13.40 6.63 37.63
CA TYR A 268 -13.04 8.00 37.99
C TYR A 268 -14.03 9.05 37.43
N ILE A 269 -14.38 8.96 36.14
CA ILE A 269 -15.33 9.90 35.53
C ILE A 269 -16.72 9.79 36.18
N ALA A 270 -17.16 8.58 36.51
CA ALA A 270 -18.45 8.36 37.17
C ALA A 270 -18.53 8.98 38.59
N GLN A 271 -17.39 9.15 39.28
CA GLN A 271 -17.36 9.85 40.57
C GLN A 271 -17.39 11.38 40.44
N ARG A 272 -17.13 11.92 39.24
CA ARG A 272 -17.09 13.36 38.95
C ARG A 272 -18.35 13.89 38.26
N ALA A 273 -19.23 13.00 37.81
CA ALA A 273 -20.51 13.30 37.19
C ALA A 273 -21.61 13.45 38.25
#